data_AF-A0A2I0SMX7-F1
#
_entry.id   AF-A0A2I0SMX7-F1
#
_cell.length_a   1.000
_cell.length_b   1.000
_cell.length_c   1.000
_cell.angle_alpha   90.00
_cell.angle_beta   90.00
_cell.angle_gamma   90.00
#
_symmetry.space_group_name_H-M   'P 1'
#
loop_
_entity.id
_entity.type
_entity.pdbx_description
1 polymer ?
#
loop_
_entity_poly.entity_id
_entity_poly.type
_entity_poly.pdbx_seq_one_letter_code
_entity_poly.pdbx_strand_id
1 'polypeptide(L)'
;MISRESAISRVEAELERAYLEELAAYGQSVPAQVTQVLEHGLGWIVSWDAQEYVRTRAPRHSLLANGPYLVDKQDGSLHQIPVVDAVTGAWENDYLTRVKGQVPPGPVDSLHDEVRSTANTQGRAHALRLLRRRIPALSIRAATTYADALAAGQSPPADLFALAVEALPRPKEPVALGVRTITEASTSMTAPAPLSKQNSTARRRRQTPPPCSTKHLGTYRELEPNRPDAPSIHDSIATEPRPDEAKLIAYLRAGTRLAVCGTAFYDELRGDRTLIGENSLRTDGTWFWNSALAYYVNTYHLALDDRFITHAADSGWTPRHIGTAEILALCDQLCDADPWPW
;
A
#
# COMPACT_ATOMS: atom_id res chain seq x y z
N MET A 1 -0.80 -10.44 26.82
CA MET A 1 -1.25 -9.82 25.56
C MET A 1 -1.57 -8.37 25.82
N ILE A 2 -1.11 -7.48 24.94
CA ILE A 2 -1.33 -6.03 25.02
C ILE A 2 -2.78 -5.70 24.64
N SER A 3 -3.43 -4.85 25.45
CA SER A 3 -4.79 -4.39 25.15
C SER A 3 -4.80 -3.34 24.03
N ARG A 4 -5.97 -3.12 23.43
CA ARG A 4 -6.16 -2.07 22.42
C ARG A 4 -5.80 -0.69 22.96
N GLU A 5 -6.23 -0.35 24.19
CA GLU A 5 -5.92 0.95 24.80
C GLU A 5 -4.42 1.11 25.05
N SER A 6 -3.75 0.04 25.49
CA SER A 6 -2.31 0.05 25.70
C SER A 6 -1.54 0.22 24.38
N ALA A 7 -2.03 -0.35 23.28
CA ALA A 7 -1.44 -0.15 21.96
C ALA A 7 -1.60 1.29 21.46
N ILE A 8 -2.78 1.89 21.65
CA ILE A 8 -3.04 3.30 21.32
C ILE A 8 -2.09 4.21 22.11
N SER A 9 -2.05 4.04 23.43
CA SER A 9 -1.24 4.88 24.31
C SER A 9 0.26 4.82 23.97
N ARG A 10 0.77 3.65 23.55
CA ARG A 10 2.16 3.51 23.08
C ARG A 10 2.43 4.31 21.81
N VAL A 11 1.51 4.26 20.86
CA VAL A 11 1.65 5.01 19.59
C VAL A 11 1.51 6.50 19.84
N GLU A 12 0.56 6.94 20.67
CA GLU A 12 0.42 8.35 21.04
C GLU A 12 1.68 8.89 21.73
N ALA A 13 2.30 8.11 22.63
CA ALA A 13 3.56 8.49 23.26
C ALA A 13 4.71 8.63 22.25
N GLU A 14 4.78 7.74 21.25
CA GLU A 14 5.77 7.84 20.18
C GLU A 14 5.53 9.05 19.27
N LEU A 15 4.27 9.34 18.92
CA LEU A 15 3.91 10.51 18.13
C LEU A 15 4.30 11.81 18.86
N GLU A 16 4.04 11.90 20.16
CA GLU A 16 4.45 13.05 20.98
C GLU A 16 5.98 13.18 21.05
N ARG A 17 6.70 12.06 21.25
CA ARG A 17 8.16 12.05 21.23
C ARG A 17 8.71 12.57 19.91
N ALA A 18 8.22 12.04 18.79
CA ALA A 18 8.64 12.45 17.45
C ALA A 18 8.33 13.93 17.17
N TYR A 19 7.15 14.41 17.58
CA TYR A 19 6.75 15.81 17.49
C TYR A 19 7.74 16.72 18.24
N LEU A 20 8.05 16.41 19.50
CA LEU A 20 8.98 17.19 20.31
C LEU A 20 10.41 17.19 19.75
N GLU A 21 10.87 16.05 19.23
CA GLU A 21 12.18 15.93 18.59
C GLU A 21 12.29 16.77 17.32
N GLU A 22 11.28 16.70 16.45
CA GLU A 22 11.22 17.49 15.22
C GLU A 22 11.09 18.99 15.52
N LEU A 23 10.26 19.36 16.49
CA LEU A 23 10.11 20.73 16.95
C LEU A 23 11.44 21.29 17.49
N ALA A 24 12.19 20.49 18.26
CA ALA A 24 13.50 20.88 18.76
C ALA A 24 14.55 21.00 17.64
N ALA A 25 14.49 20.14 16.63
CA ALA A 25 15.45 20.11 15.53
C ALA A 25 15.20 21.21 14.48
N TYR A 26 13.94 21.50 14.16
CA TYR A 26 13.56 22.35 13.02
C TYR A 26 12.74 23.59 13.41
N GLY A 27 12.35 23.74 14.69
CA GLY A 27 11.54 24.86 15.17
C GLY A 27 10.06 24.80 14.77
N GLN A 28 9.66 23.75 14.05
CA GLN A 28 8.30 23.47 13.62
C GLN A 28 8.10 21.96 13.54
N SER A 29 6.87 21.50 13.81
CA SER A 29 6.42 20.12 13.60
C SER A 29 4.91 20.12 13.46
N VAL A 30 4.36 19.03 12.90
CA VAL A 30 2.92 18.87 12.66
C VAL A 30 2.33 17.99 13.76
N PRO A 31 1.35 18.48 14.55
CA PRO A 31 0.67 17.65 15.53
C PRO A 31 -0.02 16.46 14.85
N ALA A 32 0.26 15.26 15.34
CA ALA A 32 -0.29 14.01 14.84
C ALA A 32 -1.28 13.39 15.84
N GLN A 33 -2.16 12.52 15.35
CA GLN A 33 -3.04 11.71 16.18
C GLN A 33 -3.37 10.37 15.54
N VAL A 34 -3.74 9.41 16.37
CA VAL A 34 -4.24 8.10 15.93
C VAL A 34 -5.58 8.27 15.21
N THR A 35 -5.73 7.62 14.06
CA THR A 35 -6.94 7.68 13.23
C THR A 35 -7.71 6.36 13.22
N GLN A 36 -7.00 5.23 13.20
CA GLN A 36 -7.60 3.91 13.11
C GLN A 36 -6.75 2.88 13.83
N VAL A 37 -7.41 1.89 14.43
CA VAL A 37 -6.74 0.75 15.07
C VAL A 37 -7.42 -0.53 14.60
N LEU A 38 -6.64 -1.39 13.96
CA LEU A 38 -7.06 -2.70 13.50
C LEU A 38 -6.40 -3.78 14.34
N GLU A 39 -7.17 -4.79 14.72
CA GLU A 39 -6.63 -6.00 15.31
C GLU A 39 -6.09 -6.92 14.21
N HIS A 40 -4.84 -7.35 14.36
CA HIS A 40 -4.18 -8.31 13.48
C HIS A 40 -3.72 -9.52 14.28
N GLY A 41 -3.49 -10.66 13.60
CA GLY A 41 -2.99 -11.88 14.25
C GLY A 41 -1.66 -11.68 14.98
N LEU A 42 -0.83 -10.76 14.48
CA LEU A 42 0.50 -10.44 15.02
C LEU A 42 0.48 -9.30 16.06
N GLY A 43 -0.57 -8.48 16.11
CA GLY A 43 -0.52 -7.23 16.87
C GLY A 43 -1.67 -6.28 16.59
N TRP A 44 -1.50 -5.04 17.01
CA TRP A 44 -2.39 -3.94 16.69
C TRP A 44 -1.76 -3.08 15.59
N ILE A 45 -2.46 -2.91 14.47
CA ILE A 45 -2.04 -2.00 13.40
C ILE A 45 -2.70 -0.65 13.67
N VAL A 46 -1.89 0.36 13.92
CA VAL A 46 -2.33 1.69 14.34
C VAL A 46 -1.96 2.71 13.26
N SER A 47 -2.98 3.22 12.58
CA SER A 47 -2.85 4.31 11.62
C SER A 47 -2.92 5.66 12.34
N TRP A 48 -2.21 6.63 11.80
CA TRP A 48 -2.12 7.98 12.35
C TRP A 48 -1.97 8.99 11.22
N ASP A 49 -2.33 10.24 11.50
CA ASP A 49 -2.21 11.34 10.56
C ASP A 49 -2.14 12.67 11.31
N ALA A 50 -1.92 13.78 10.60
CA ALA A 50 -1.96 15.11 11.18
C ALA A 50 -3.35 15.39 11.77
N GLN A 51 -3.38 16.00 12.96
CA GLN A 51 -4.63 16.43 13.61
C GLN A 51 -5.44 17.35 12.69
N GLU A 52 -4.74 18.25 11.99
CA GLU A 52 -5.36 19.18 11.06
C GLU A 52 -5.99 18.47 9.85
N TYR A 53 -5.37 17.39 9.33
CA TYR A 53 -6.00 16.56 8.31
C TYR A 53 -7.26 15.87 8.84
N VAL A 54 -7.21 15.29 10.03
CA VAL A 54 -8.39 14.60 10.58
C VAL A 54 -9.58 15.56 10.76
N ARG A 55 -9.28 16.79 11.18
CA ARG A 55 -10.27 17.86 11.36
C ARG A 55 -10.83 18.38 10.04
N THR A 56 -9.97 18.68 9.07
CA THR A 56 -10.36 19.38 7.83
C THR A 56 -10.67 18.45 6.67
N ARG A 57 -10.16 17.22 6.73
CA ARG A 57 -10.05 16.29 5.59
C ARG A 57 -9.36 16.89 4.37
N ALA A 58 -8.60 17.98 4.56
CA ALA A 58 -7.91 18.65 3.49
C ALA A 58 -6.61 17.89 3.17
N PRO A 59 -6.45 17.36 1.95
CA PRO A 59 -5.40 16.39 1.61
C PRO A 59 -3.98 16.92 1.81
N ARG A 60 -3.78 18.23 1.62
CA ARG A 60 -2.52 18.95 1.87
C ARG A 60 -1.97 18.82 3.30
N HIS A 61 -2.81 18.47 4.26
CA HIS A 61 -2.42 18.29 5.65
C HIS A 61 -2.11 16.83 5.97
N SER A 62 -2.36 15.90 5.05
CA SER A 62 -2.20 14.47 5.32
C SER A 62 -0.72 14.06 5.24
N LEU A 63 -0.31 13.25 6.20
CA LEU A 63 1.03 12.67 6.34
C LEU A 63 1.10 11.31 5.62
N LEU A 64 0.59 11.27 4.39
CA LEU A 64 0.25 10.09 3.56
C LEU A 64 1.36 9.03 3.42
N ALA A 65 2.64 9.38 3.65
CA ALA A 65 3.79 8.52 3.39
C ALA A 65 4.32 7.75 4.63
N ASN A 66 3.78 7.98 5.82
CA ASN A 66 4.42 7.51 7.05
C ASN A 66 4.13 6.03 7.41
N GLY A 67 3.11 5.42 6.81
CA GLY A 67 2.71 4.04 7.10
C GLY A 67 2.25 3.81 8.56
N PRO A 68 1.50 2.74 8.84
CA PRO A 68 0.99 2.49 10.17
C PRO A 68 2.08 1.97 11.12
N TYR A 69 1.83 2.10 12.41
CA TYR A 69 2.58 1.38 13.44
C TYR A 69 2.02 -0.01 13.66
N LEU A 70 2.90 -0.96 13.99
CA LEU A 70 2.57 -2.26 14.54
C LEU A 70 2.97 -2.28 16.01
N VAL A 71 2.02 -2.60 16.89
CA VAL A 71 2.30 -2.94 18.29
C VAL A 71 2.17 -4.44 18.45
N ASP A 72 3.26 -5.13 18.78
CA ASP A 72 3.27 -6.58 18.96
C ASP A 72 2.26 -7.00 20.04
N LYS A 73 1.48 -8.05 19.76
CA LYS A 73 0.41 -8.47 20.67
C LYS A 73 0.93 -9.09 21.97
N GLN A 74 2.10 -9.71 21.92
CA GLN A 74 2.67 -10.50 23.01
C GLN A 74 3.48 -9.62 23.96
N ASP A 75 4.44 -8.86 23.42
CA ASP A 75 5.43 -8.12 24.21
C ASP A 75 5.24 -6.58 24.15
N GLY A 76 4.44 -6.08 23.21
CA GLY A 76 4.15 -4.67 23.04
C GLY A 76 5.28 -3.84 22.45
N SER A 77 6.26 -4.48 21.79
CA SER A 77 7.25 -3.77 21.00
C SER A 77 6.58 -2.96 19.88
N LEU A 78 7.15 -1.80 19.60
CA LEU A 78 6.60 -0.85 18.65
C LEU A 78 7.45 -0.86 17.37
N HIS A 79 6.79 -1.00 16.24
CA HIS A 79 7.44 -1.03 14.93
C HIS A 79 6.70 -0.15 13.94
N GLN A 80 7.42 0.42 12.98
CA GLN A 80 6.82 1.14 11.86
C GLN A 80 6.80 0.26 10.62
N ILE A 81 5.62 0.12 10.03
CA ILE A 81 5.42 -0.57 8.77
C ILE A 81 5.54 0.47 7.65
N PRO A 82 6.48 0.33 6.69
CA PRO A 82 6.52 1.17 5.50
C PRO A 82 5.19 1.12 4.75
N VAL A 83 4.70 2.26 4.25
CA VAL A 83 3.39 2.35 3.57
C VAL A 83 3.24 1.35 2.41
N VAL A 84 4.31 1.14 1.62
CA VAL A 84 4.32 0.17 0.52
C VAL A 84 4.17 -1.26 1.03
N ASP A 85 4.87 -1.60 2.11
CA ASP A 85 4.80 -2.94 2.70
C ASP A 85 3.42 -3.17 3.32
N ALA A 86 2.83 -2.16 3.97
CA ALA A 86 1.48 -2.21 4.54
C ALA A 86 0.41 -2.48 3.47
N VAL A 87 0.49 -1.82 2.32
CA VAL A 87 -0.46 -1.99 1.21
C VAL A 87 -0.29 -3.35 0.52
N THR A 88 0.95 -3.81 0.37
CA THR A 88 1.25 -5.08 -0.32
C THR A 88 1.15 -6.31 0.57
N GLY A 89 1.08 -6.14 1.89
CA GLY A 89 1.16 -7.23 2.86
C GLY A 89 2.57 -7.82 3.04
N ALA A 90 3.59 -7.25 2.38
CA ALA A 90 4.96 -7.76 2.44
C ALA A 90 5.57 -7.71 3.87
N TRP A 91 5.04 -6.82 4.71
CA TRP A 91 5.52 -6.60 6.06
C TRP A 91 5.36 -7.82 6.98
N GLU A 92 4.36 -8.69 6.77
CA GLU A 92 4.08 -9.81 7.68
C GLU A 92 5.23 -10.82 7.69
N ASN A 93 5.70 -11.20 6.50
CA ASN A 93 6.80 -12.14 6.36
C ASN A 93 8.13 -11.54 6.84
N ASP A 94 8.40 -10.27 6.51
CA ASP A 94 9.58 -9.56 7.02
C ASP A 94 9.55 -9.48 8.56
N TYR A 95 8.39 -9.17 9.14
CA TYR A 95 8.23 -9.08 10.58
C TYR A 95 8.46 -10.43 11.27
N LEU A 96 7.80 -11.49 10.77
CA LEU A 96 7.95 -12.84 11.31
C LEU A 96 9.39 -13.33 11.23
N THR A 97 10.03 -13.17 10.06
CA THR A 97 11.39 -13.66 9.85
C THR A 97 12.42 -12.85 10.61
N ARG A 98 12.45 -11.53 10.40
CA ARG A 98 13.55 -10.67 10.87
C ARG A 98 13.37 -10.20 12.30
N VAL A 99 12.14 -9.93 12.72
CA VAL A 99 11.86 -9.44 14.08
C VAL A 99 11.54 -10.59 15.02
N LYS A 100 10.66 -11.52 14.62
CA LYS A 100 10.26 -12.64 15.50
C LYS A 100 11.17 -13.87 15.38
N GLY A 101 12.05 -13.95 14.38
CA GLY A 101 12.89 -15.13 14.14
C GLY A 101 12.09 -16.39 13.76
N GLN A 102 10.87 -16.21 13.28
CA GLN A 102 9.93 -17.28 12.95
C GLN A 102 9.93 -17.56 11.45
N VAL A 103 9.70 -18.82 11.09
CA VAL A 103 9.44 -19.18 9.69
C VAL A 103 8.00 -18.78 9.38
N PRO A 104 7.76 -17.89 8.39
CA PRO A 104 6.42 -17.46 8.03
C PRO A 104 5.62 -18.65 7.48
N PRO A 105 4.28 -18.65 7.66
CA PRO A 105 3.42 -19.67 7.08
C PRO A 105 3.67 -19.78 5.57
N GLY A 106 3.89 -21.00 5.08
CA GLY A 106 4.02 -21.23 3.64
C GLY A 106 2.69 -21.02 2.93
N PRO A 107 2.67 -20.93 1.58
CA PRO A 107 1.44 -20.81 0.80
C PRO A 107 0.38 -21.89 1.13
N VAL A 108 0.84 -23.10 1.43
CA VAL A 108 -0.01 -24.22 1.82
C VAL A 108 -0.60 -24.03 3.20
N ASP A 109 0.17 -23.50 4.16
CA ASP A 109 -0.29 -23.23 5.52
C ASP A 109 -1.36 -22.13 5.50
N SER A 110 -1.12 -21.04 4.75
CA SER A 110 -2.12 -19.97 4.54
C SER A 110 -3.39 -20.50 3.88
N LEU A 111 -3.27 -21.40 2.89
CA LEU A 111 -4.43 -22.05 2.27
C LEU A 111 -5.20 -22.89 3.30
N HIS A 112 -4.51 -23.66 4.15
CA HIS A 112 -5.16 -24.48 5.18
C HIS A 112 -5.92 -23.61 6.17
N ASP A 113 -5.34 -22.49 6.60
CA ASP A 113 -5.98 -21.54 7.51
C ASP A 113 -7.21 -20.88 6.86
N GLU A 114 -7.10 -20.45 5.59
CA GLU A 114 -8.21 -19.86 4.83
C GLU A 114 -9.37 -20.87 4.65
N VAL A 115 -9.05 -22.13 4.36
CA VAL A 115 -10.03 -23.22 4.21
C VAL A 115 -10.71 -23.55 5.54
N ARG A 116 -9.96 -23.65 6.65
CA ARG A 116 -10.53 -23.88 8.00
C ARG A 116 -11.44 -22.73 8.41
N SER A 117 -10.99 -21.48 8.23
CA SER A 117 -11.79 -20.29 8.53
C SER A 117 -13.08 -20.22 7.72
N THR A 118 -13.00 -20.46 6.40
CA THR A 118 -14.16 -20.47 5.50
C THR A 118 -15.14 -21.59 5.86
N ALA A 119 -14.64 -22.78 6.21
CA ALA A 119 -15.49 -23.89 6.64
C ALA A 119 -16.28 -23.54 7.91
N ASN A 120 -15.63 -22.87 8.87
CA ASN A 120 -16.24 -22.48 10.14
C ASN A 120 -17.26 -21.35 9.99
N THR A 121 -17.02 -20.40 9.08
CA THR A 121 -17.84 -19.19 8.94
C THR A 121 -18.91 -19.28 7.86
N GLN A 122 -18.60 -19.89 6.72
CA GLN A 122 -19.43 -19.95 5.51
C GLN A 122 -19.88 -21.38 5.15
N GLY A 123 -19.40 -22.37 5.89
CA GLY A 123 -19.76 -23.77 5.72
C GLY A 123 -18.94 -24.50 4.65
N ARG A 124 -19.09 -25.82 4.66
CA ARG A 124 -18.28 -26.78 3.89
C ARG A 124 -18.28 -26.52 2.38
N ALA A 125 -19.41 -26.13 1.80
CA ALA A 125 -19.51 -25.89 0.36
C ALA A 125 -18.62 -24.73 -0.12
N HIS A 126 -18.51 -23.65 0.67
CA HIS A 126 -17.64 -22.52 0.36
C HIS A 126 -16.16 -22.89 0.49
N ALA A 127 -15.81 -23.64 1.52
CA ALA A 127 -14.45 -24.16 1.70
C ALA A 127 -14.00 -25.07 0.54
N LEU A 128 -14.88 -25.96 0.05
CA LEU A 128 -14.60 -26.80 -1.11
C LEU A 128 -14.43 -25.99 -2.40
N ARG A 129 -15.27 -24.96 -2.60
CA ARG A 129 -15.18 -24.06 -3.74
C ARG A 129 -13.89 -23.25 -3.72
N LEU A 130 -13.50 -22.74 -2.55
CA LEU A 130 -12.22 -22.05 -2.34
C LEU A 130 -11.04 -22.97 -2.69
N LEU A 131 -11.02 -24.18 -2.12
CA LEU A 131 -9.93 -25.14 -2.32
C LEU A 131 -9.76 -25.51 -3.80
N ARG A 132 -10.85 -25.80 -4.51
CA ARG A 132 -10.81 -26.12 -5.96
C ARG A 132 -10.51 -24.91 -6.84
N ARG A 133 -10.81 -23.70 -6.39
CA ARG A 133 -10.40 -22.47 -7.09
C ARG A 133 -8.90 -22.24 -6.98
N ARG A 134 -8.32 -22.52 -5.80
CA ARG A 134 -6.89 -22.36 -5.52
C ARG A 134 -6.04 -23.49 -6.11
N ILE A 135 -6.58 -24.71 -6.15
CA ILE A 135 -5.93 -25.88 -6.72
C ILE A 135 -6.89 -26.52 -7.74
N PRO A 136 -6.96 -26.01 -8.98
CA PRO A 136 -7.87 -26.52 -10.01
C PRO A 136 -7.65 -28.00 -10.36
N ALA A 137 -6.45 -28.53 -10.10
CA ALA A 137 -6.09 -29.93 -10.30
C ALA A 137 -6.84 -30.89 -9.35
N LEU A 138 -7.41 -30.40 -8.25
CA LEU A 138 -8.18 -31.26 -7.33
C LEU A 138 -9.55 -31.62 -7.92
N SER A 139 -9.76 -32.93 -8.07
CA SER A 139 -11.10 -33.48 -8.30
C SER A 139 -12.04 -33.16 -7.13
N ILE A 140 -13.35 -33.24 -7.36
CA ILE A 140 -14.35 -33.03 -6.29
C ILE A 140 -14.08 -33.95 -5.10
N ARG A 141 -13.82 -35.24 -5.37
CA ARG A 141 -13.56 -36.23 -4.32
C ARG A 141 -12.28 -35.92 -3.54
N ALA A 142 -11.20 -35.57 -4.25
CA ALA A 142 -9.94 -35.19 -3.62
C ALA A 142 -10.08 -33.93 -2.77
N ALA A 143 -10.80 -32.91 -3.25
CA ALA A 143 -11.10 -31.70 -2.48
C ALA A 143 -11.92 -31.99 -1.22
N THR A 144 -12.90 -32.90 -1.31
CA THR A 144 -13.68 -33.36 -0.15
C THR A 144 -12.80 -34.03 0.89
N THR A 145 -11.96 -34.99 0.48
CA THR A 145 -11.02 -35.67 1.38
C THR A 145 -10.05 -34.70 2.04
N TYR A 146 -9.53 -33.73 1.27
CA TYR A 146 -8.63 -32.70 1.78
C TYR A 146 -9.32 -31.82 2.83
N ALA A 147 -10.51 -31.29 2.53
CA ALA A 147 -11.23 -30.40 3.43
C ALA A 147 -11.69 -31.13 4.71
N ASP A 148 -12.07 -32.40 4.61
CA ASP A 148 -12.47 -33.20 5.77
C ASP A 148 -11.29 -33.46 6.71
N ALA A 149 -10.10 -33.73 6.17
CA ALA A 149 -8.88 -33.86 6.96
C ALA A 149 -8.59 -32.55 7.73
N LEU A 150 -8.67 -31.40 7.05
CA LEU A 150 -8.47 -30.10 7.70
C LEU A 150 -9.53 -29.80 8.77
N ALA A 151 -10.80 -30.16 8.53
CA ALA A 151 -11.88 -29.99 9.51
C ALA A 151 -11.68 -30.88 10.75
N ALA A 152 -11.06 -32.06 10.58
CA ALA A 152 -10.68 -32.94 11.67
C ALA A 152 -9.38 -32.52 12.40
N GLY A 153 -8.76 -31.41 11.99
CA GLY A 153 -7.46 -30.96 12.53
C GLY A 153 -6.28 -31.85 12.12
N GLN A 154 -6.45 -32.63 11.05
CA GLN A 154 -5.44 -33.55 10.52
C GLN A 154 -4.79 -32.96 9.27
N SER A 155 -3.55 -33.38 9.01
CA SER A 155 -2.90 -33.08 7.73
C SER A 155 -3.61 -33.82 6.59
N PRO A 156 -3.78 -33.18 5.42
CA PRO A 156 -4.27 -33.87 4.23
C PRO A 156 -3.39 -35.07 3.86
N PRO A 157 -3.94 -36.07 3.16
CA PRO A 157 -3.15 -37.15 2.58
C PRO A 157 -1.92 -36.62 1.81
N ALA A 158 -0.78 -37.32 1.93
CA ALA A 158 0.51 -36.82 1.47
C ALA A 158 0.56 -36.50 -0.04
N ASP A 159 -0.15 -37.28 -0.85
CA ASP A 159 -0.33 -37.07 -2.29
C ASP A 159 -1.10 -35.78 -2.59
N LEU A 160 -2.17 -35.50 -1.84
CA LEU A 160 -2.94 -34.28 -1.98
C LEU A 160 -2.18 -33.05 -1.44
N PHE A 161 -1.41 -33.22 -0.38
CA PHE A 161 -0.53 -32.19 0.15
C PHE A 161 0.58 -31.82 -0.87
N ALA A 162 1.22 -32.82 -1.48
CA ALA A 162 2.23 -32.58 -2.52
C ALA A 162 1.64 -31.83 -3.72
N LEU A 163 0.43 -32.19 -4.15
CA LEU A 163 -0.31 -31.46 -5.19
C LEU A 163 -0.57 -30.00 -4.80
N ALA A 164 -0.89 -29.72 -3.54
CA ALA A 164 -1.06 -28.35 -3.06
C ALA A 164 0.24 -27.55 -3.06
N VAL A 165 1.36 -28.16 -2.62
CA VAL A 165 2.69 -27.54 -2.66
C VAL A 165 3.10 -27.19 -4.10
N GLU A 166 2.83 -28.08 -5.06
CA GLU A 166 3.17 -27.88 -6.46
C GLU A 166 2.26 -26.84 -7.15
N ALA A 167 0.96 -26.87 -6.87
CA ALA A 167 -0.01 -26.03 -7.55
C ALA A 167 -0.03 -24.58 -7.05
N LEU A 168 0.33 -24.34 -5.77
CA LEU A 168 0.33 -22.99 -5.23
C LEU A 168 1.59 -22.25 -5.69
N PRO A 169 1.45 -21.00 -6.17
CA PRO A 169 2.59 -20.22 -6.61
C PRO A 169 3.57 -20.05 -5.45
N ARG A 170 4.86 -20.27 -5.72
CA ARG A 170 5.91 -19.79 -4.82
C ARG A 170 5.67 -18.30 -4.61
N PRO A 171 5.65 -17.79 -3.36
CA PRO A 171 5.47 -16.37 -3.15
C PRO A 171 6.57 -15.68 -3.96
N LYS A 172 6.20 -14.75 -4.84
CA LYS A 172 7.17 -13.77 -5.32
C LYS A 172 7.59 -13.03 -4.07
N GLU A 173 8.83 -13.22 -3.61
CA GLU A 173 9.36 -12.43 -2.50
C GLU A 173 9.20 -10.97 -2.90
N PRO A 174 8.26 -10.23 -2.28
CA PRO A 174 8.24 -8.79 -2.47
C PRO A 174 9.54 -8.30 -1.84
N VAL A 175 10.24 -7.39 -2.50
CA VAL A 175 11.33 -6.68 -1.84
C VAL A 175 10.69 -5.80 -0.78
N ALA A 176 10.61 -6.31 0.46
CA ALA A 176 10.11 -5.54 1.58
C ALA A 176 11.06 -4.37 1.84
N LEU A 177 10.51 -3.17 1.97
CA LEU A 177 11.29 -2.00 2.43
C LEU A 177 11.74 -2.19 3.89
N GLY A 178 11.00 -3.02 4.61
CA GLY A 178 11.39 -3.59 5.87
C GLY A 178 10.76 -2.86 7.06
N VAL A 179 10.12 -3.63 7.94
CA VAL A 179 9.61 -3.16 9.22
C VAL A 179 10.76 -2.63 10.08
N ARG A 180 10.63 -1.39 10.56
CA ARG A 180 11.61 -0.79 11.48
C ARG A 180 11.14 -0.93 12.91
N THR A 181 11.99 -1.46 13.78
CA THR A 181 11.75 -1.45 15.23
C THR A 181 12.03 -0.06 15.80
N ILE A 182 11.05 0.52 16.49
CA ILE A 182 11.14 1.82 17.15
C ILE A 182 11.47 1.64 18.64
N THR A 183 10.77 0.71 19.29
CA THR A 183 11.01 0.36 20.68
C THR A 183 10.98 -1.15 20.82
N GLU A 184 12.06 -1.71 21.35
CA GLU A 184 12.16 -3.14 21.63
C GLU A 184 11.28 -3.55 22.82
N ALA A 185 11.07 -4.87 22.96
CA ALA A 185 10.40 -5.44 24.13
C ALA A 185 11.10 -4.96 25.41
N SER A 186 10.33 -4.47 26.38
CA SER A 186 10.88 -3.99 27.65
C SER A 186 11.45 -5.15 28.46
N THR A 187 12.70 -5.50 28.21
CA THR A 187 13.56 -6.19 29.19
C THR A 187 14.34 -5.11 29.92
N SER A 188 14.20 -5.10 31.25
CA SER A 188 14.76 -4.14 32.23
C SER A 188 15.83 -3.14 31.73
N MET A 189 15.52 -1.85 31.94
CA MET A 189 16.41 -0.68 32.01
C MET A 189 17.92 -0.96 32.00
N THR A 190 18.60 -0.49 30.97
CA THR A 190 19.89 0.19 31.12
C THR A 190 19.97 1.29 30.05
N ALA A 191 20.04 2.55 30.47
CA ALA A 191 20.07 3.71 29.58
C ALA A 191 21.36 3.74 28.74
N PRO A 192 21.31 4.03 27.43
CA PRO A 192 22.51 4.33 26.67
C PRO A 192 22.90 5.81 26.82
N ALA A 193 24.22 6.03 26.86
CA ALA A 193 24.89 7.32 26.98
C ALA A 193 24.64 8.26 25.77
N PRO A 194 24.79 9.59 25.94
CA PRO A 194 24.44 10.55 24.90
C PRO A 194 25.40 10.46 23.70
N LEU A 195 24.84 10.41 22.49
CA LEU A 195 25.61 10.52 21.25
C LEU A 195 26.07 11.96 21.02
N SER A 196 27.35 12.05 20.70
CA SER A 196 28.15 13.24 20.48
C SER A 196 27.67 14.04 19.27
N LYS A 197 27.61 15.37 19.46
CA LYS A 197 27.36 16.36 18.40
C LYS A 197 28.50 16.31 17.38
N GLN A 198 28.18 15.98 16.13
CA GLN A 198 29.03 16.31 15.00
C GLN A 198 28.39 17.43 14.18
N ASN A 199 28.99 18.61 14.30
CA ASN A 199 28.71 19.75 13.44
C ASN A 199 29.10 19.42 12.00
N SER A 200 28.15 19.47 11.07
CA SER A 200 28.45 19.65 9.65
C SER A 200 27.72 20.89 9.14
N THR A 201 28.44 22.01 9.18
CA THR A 201 28.06 23.26 8.51
C THR A 201 28.32 23.11 7.02
N ALA A 202 27.28 22.78 6.24
CA ALA A 202 27.29 22.94 4.79
C ALA A 202 26.06 23.73 4.35
N ARG A 203 26.24 25.04 4.22
CA ARG A 203 25.26 25.98 3.68
C ARG A 203 25.04 25.66 2.19
N ARG A 204 24.08 24.79 1.88
CA ARG A 204 23.63 24.55 0.50
C ARG A 204 22.95 25.82 -0.02
N ARG A 205 23.59 26.49 -0.99
CA ARG A 205 22.97 27.54 -1.80
C ARG A 205 21.71 26.95 -2.44
N ARG A 206 20.55 27.55 -2.19
CA ARG A 206 19.33 27.31 -2.98
C ARG A 206 19.64 27.74 -4.41
N GLN A 207 19.82 26.78 -5.31
CA GLN A 207 19.63 27.02 -6.73
C GLN A 207 18.15 26.89 -7.00
N THR A 208 17.55 27.95 -7.54
CA THR A 208 16.16 27.95 -7.97
C THR A 208 16.00 26.92 -9.10
N PRO A 209 15.11 25.92 -8.98
CA PRO A 209 14.84 25.02 -10.09
C PRO A 209 14.19 25.79 -11.24
N PRO A 210 14.39 25.37 -12.50
CA PRO A 210 13.76 26.01 -13.64
C PRO A 210 12.23 25.84 -13.56
N PRO A 211 11.44 26.83 -14.02
CA PRO A 211 9.99 26.69 -14.06
C PRO A 211 9.64 25.67 -15.15
N CYS A 212 9.01 24.56 -14.79
CA CYS A 212 8.49 23.62 -15.78
C CYS A 212 7.11 23.14 -15.35
N SER A 213 6.11 23.54 -16.15
CA SER A 213 4.70 23.20 -16.02
C SER A 213 4.48 21.70 -15.84
N THR A 214 4.01 21.28 -14.66
CA THR A 214 3.55 19.91 -14.40
C THR A 214 2.32 19.62 -15.27
N LYS A 215 2.34 18.50 -16.01
CA LYS A 215 1.22 18.07 -16.87
C LYS A 215 0.50 16.89 -16.21
N HIS A 216 -0.68 17.15 -15.69
CA HIS A 216 -1.55 16.11 -15.10
C HIS A 216 -2.48 15.55 -16.17
N LEU A 217 -2.62 14.23 -16.20
CA LEU A 217 -3.51 13.51 -17.08
C LEU A 217 -4.71 12.99 -16.30
N GLY A 218 -5.91 13.13 -16.88
CA GLY A 218 -7.13 12.51 -16.36
C GLY A 218 -7.57 13.08 -15.01
N THR A 219 -7.51 14.41 -14.86
CA THR A 219 -8.05 15.14 -13.71
C THR A 219 -9.57 15.12 -13.80
N TYR A 220 -10.19 14.13 -13.14
CA TYR A 220 -11.64 13.98 -13.06
C TYR A 220 -12.10 14.18 -11.62
N ARG A 221 -13.22 14.87 -11.41
CA ARG A 221 -13.74 15.14 -10.06
C ARG A 221 -14.06 13.87 -9.26
N GLU A 222 -14.38 12.76 -9.94
CA GLU A 222 -14.63 11.45 -9.32
C GLU A 222 -13.34 10.77 -8.83
N LEU A 223 -12.19 11.12 -9.41
CA LEU A 223 -10.88 10.62 -8.99
C LEU A 223 -10.09 11.62 -8.12
N GLU A 224 -10.51 12.89 -8.14
CA GLU A 224 -9.91 14.01 -7.40
C GLU A 224 -11.00 14.77 -6.63
N PRO A 225 -11.42 14.26 -5.44
CA PRO A 225 -12.51 14.84 -4.65
C PRO A 225 -12.34 16.31 -4.30
N ASN A 226 -11.10 16.80 -4.24
CA ASN A 226 -10.78 18.19 -3.96
C ASN A 226 -10.87 19.14 -5.18
N ARG A 227 -11.22 18.62 -6.36
CA ARG A 227 -11.47 19.40 -7.58
C ARG A 227 -12.89 19.19 -8.11
N PRO A 228 -13.91 19.70 -7.41
CA PRO A 228 -15.31 19.54 -7.83
C PRO A 228 -15.62 20.18 -9.19
N ASP A 229 -14.83 21.18 -9.60
CA ASP A 229 -14.97 21.89 -10.89
C ASP A 229 -14.30 21.15 -12.06
N ALA A 230 -13.62 20.02 -11.81
CA ALA A 230 -13.01 19.22 -12.86
C ALA A 230 -14.06 18.51 -13.73
N PRO A 231 -13.71 18.15 -14.99
CA PRO A 231 -14.57 17.34 -15.84
C PRO A 231 -15.01 16.04 -15.17
N SER A 232 -16.21 15.57 -15.53
CA SER A 232 -16.69 14.27 -15.08
C SER A 232 -16.04 13.15 -15.89
N ILE A 233 -15.63 12.08 -15.23
CA ILE A 233 -15.16 10.87 -15.90
C ILE A 233 -16.25 10.25 -16.80
N HIS A 234 -17.52 10.43 -16.43
CA HIS A 234 -18.68 9.97 -17.21
C HIS A 234 -18.72 10.58 -18.62
N ASP A 235 -18.29 11.82 -18.78
CA ASP A 235 -18.35 12.56 -20.05
C ASP A 235 -17.22 12.13 -21.01
N SER A 236 -16.25 11.35 -20.54
CA SER A 236 -15.07 10.92 -21.30
C SER A 236 -15.10 9.43 -21.69
N ILE A 237 -16.22 8.74 -21.46
CA ILE A 237 -16.38 7.31 -21.80
C ILE A 237 -16.66 7.20 -23.30
N ALA A 238 -15.85 6.41 -24.01
CA ALA A 238 -16.11 6.09 -25.42
C ALA A 238 -16.93 4.80 -25.57
N THR A 239 -17.66 4.68 -26.68
CA THR A 239 -18.43 3.48 -27.01
C THR A 239 -17.57 2.35 -27.59
N GLU A 240 -16.44 2.70 -28.21
CA GLU A 240 -15.53 1.75 -28.86
C GLU A 240 -14.09 1.96 -28.41
N PRO A 241 -13.29 0.86 -28.37
CA PRO A 241 -11.89 0.93 -27.99
C PRO A 241 -11.04 1.69 -29.01
N ARG A 242 -10.00 2.36 -28.53
CA ARG A 242 -9.02 3.01 -29.39
C ARG A 242 -8.10 1.96 -30.07
N PRO A 243 -7.63 2.18 -31.31
CA PRO A 243 -6.73 1.23 -31.99
C PRO A 243 -5.46 0.82 -31.21
N ASP A 244 -4.86 1.72 -30.43
CA ASP A 244 -3.66 1.45 -29.61
C ASP A 244 -3.97 1.22 -28.11
N GLU A 245 -5.23 0.96 -27.76
CA GLU A 245 -5.68 0.91 -26.37
C GLU A 245 -4.90 -0.09 -25.51
N ALA A 246 -4.60 -1.28 -26.04
CA ALA A 246 -3.81 -2.28 -25.33
C ALA A 246 -2.39 -1.77 -24.98
N LYS A 247 -1.76 -1.01 -25.87
CA LYS A 247 -0.42 -0.42 -25.64
C LYS A 247 -0.50 0.73 -24.65
N LEU A 248 -1.54 1.54 -24.74
CA LEU A 248 -1.82 2.63 -23.80
C LEU A 248 -2.04 2.10 -22.38
N ILE A 249 -2.82 1.03 -22.21
CA ILE A 249 -3.02 0.38 -20.91
C ILE A 249 -1.69 -0.13 -20.34
N ALA A 250 -0.87 -0.78 -21.19
CA ALA A 250 0.45 -1.26 -20.78
C ALA A 250 1.35 -0.08 -20.35
N TYR A 251 1.35 1.02 -21.10
CA TYR A 251 2.10 2.24 -20.79
C TYR A 251 1.70 2.83 -19.44
N LEU A 252 0.40 3.03 -19.22
CA LEU A 252 -0.14 3.58 -17.96
C LEU A 252 0.25 2.72 -16.74
N ARG A 253 0.27 1.39 -16.91
CA ARG A 253 0.67 0.43 -15.86
C ARG A 253 2.19 0.35 -15.67
N ALA A 254 2.97 0.67 -16.69
CA ALA A 254 4.43 0.62 -16.65
C ALA A 254 5.07 1.89 -16.05
N GLY A 255 4.32 3.00 -15.95
CA GLY A 255 4.83 4.25 -15.37
C GLY A 255 5.37 4.09 -13.95
N THR A 256 6.44 4.82 -13.62
CA THR A 256 7.07 4.82 -12.31
C THR A 256 6.06 5.30 -11.25
N ARG A 257 5.92 4.53 -10.16
CA ARG A 257 5.11 4.93 -9.01
C ARG A 257 5.87 5.98 -8.19
N LEU A 258 5.28 7.15 -8.02
CA LEU A 258 5.85 8.25 -7.23
C LEU A 258 5.31 8.27 -5.80
N ALA A 259 4.01 8.05 -5.66
CA ALA A 259 3.34 8.07 -4.38
C ALA A 259 2.30 6.94 -4.32
N VAL A 260 2.12 6.39 -3.13
CA VAL A 260 1.11 5.38 -2.81
C VAL A 260 0.32 5.93 -1.63
N CYS A 261 -0.99 6.09 -1.80
CA CYS A 261 -1.88 6.45 -0.72
C CYS A 261 -2.35 5.17 0.00
N GLY A 262 -2.55 5.25 1.32
CA GLY A 262 -3.11 4.16 2.13
C GLY A 262 -4.59 3.85 1.87
N THR A 263 -5.19 4.46 0.85
CA THR A 263 -6.56 4.19 0.38
C THR A 263 -6.52 3.40 -0.92
N ALA A 264 -7.62 2.72 -1.24
CA ALA A 264 -7.77 2.02 -2.51
C ALA A 264 -8.81 2.72 -3.38
N PHE A 265 -8.68 2.60 -4.70
CA PHE A 265 -9.70 3.05 -5.62
C PHE A 265 -10.85 2.06 -5.71
N TYR A 266 -12.05 2.63 -5.81
CA TYR A 266 -13.28 1.92 -6.13
C TYR A 266 -13.76 2.34 -7.52
N ASP A 267 -14.54 1.48 -8.17
CA ASP A 267 -15.21 1.81 -9.42
C ASP A 267 -16.36 2.79 -9.14
N GLU A 268 -16.15 4.06 -9.47
CA GLU A 268 -17.12 5.13 -9.29
C GLU A 268 -18.26 5.06 -10.31
N LEU A 269 -18.04 4.40 -11.46
CA LEU A 269 -19.05 4.28 -12.52
C LEU A 269 -20.06 3.17 -12.23
N ARG A 270 -19.67 2.13 -11.50
CA ARG A 270 -20.58 1.06 -11.08
C ARG A 270 -21.36 1.38 -9.82
N GLY A 271 -20.83 2.22 -8.94
CA GLY A 271 -21.47 2.58 -7.66
C GLY A 271 -21.60 1.43 -6.66
N ASP A 272 -21.05 0.24 -6.96
CA ASP A 272 -21.11 -0.97 -6.13
C ASP A 272 -19.89 -1.11 -5.20
N ARG A 273 -19.00 -0.11 -5.19
CA ARG A 273 -17.72 -0.11 -4.49
C ARG A 273 -16.84 -1.30 -4.86
N THR A 274 -16.84 -1.72 -6.13
CA THR A 274 -15.85 -2.69 -6.64
C THR A 274 -14.45 -2.12 -6.48
N LEU A 275 -13.57 -2.85 -5.81
CA LEU A 275 -12.15 -2.49 -5.66
C LEU A 275 -11.42 -2.58 -7.02
N ILE A 276 -10.81 -1.49 -7.49
CA ILE A 276 -10.13 -1.42 -8.79
C ILE A 276 -8.60 -1.34 -8.68
N GLY A 277 -8.07 -1.02 -7.49
CA GLY A 277 -6.65 -1.14 -7.20
C GLY A 277 -6.12 -0.16 -6.16
N GLU A 278 -4.82 -0.23 -5.95
CA GLU A 278 -4.04 0.71 -5.13
C GLU A 278 -4.18 2.14 -5.64
N ASN A 279 -4.38 3.09 -4.72
CA ASN A 279 -4.35 4.51 -5.06
C ASN A 279 -2.89 4.99 -5.15
N SER A 280 -2.37 5.05 -6.38
CA SER A 280 -0.98 5.46 -6.61
C SER A 280 -0.89 6.51 -7.71
N LEU A 281 -0.01 7.50 -7.50
CA LEU A 281 0.39 8.46 -8.52
C LEU A 281 1.53 7.86 -9.33
N ARG A 282 1.38 7.91 -10.66
CA ARG A 282 2.35 7.40 -11.63
C ARG A 282 2.88 8.50 -12.52
N THR A 283 4.07 8.27 -13.06
CA THR A 283 4.72 9.19 -13.99
C THR A 283 5.62 8.47 -15.00
N ASP A 284 5.91 9.12 -16.12
CA ASP A 284 7.00 8.82 -17.06
C ASP A 284 8.13 9.88 -17.01
N GLY A 285 8.05 10.81 -16.06
CA GLY A 285 8.98 11.93 -15.86
C GLY A 285 8.52 13.22 -16.53
N THR A 286 7.48 13.17 -17.36
CA THR A 286 6.87 14.37 -17.99
C THR A 286 5.42 14.54 -17.57
N TRP A 287 4.66 13.44 -17.55
CA TRP A 287 3.25 13.41 -17.18
C TRP A 287 3.04 12.74 -15.84
N PHE A 288 1.97 13.14 -15.17
CA PHE A 288 1.52 12.54 -13.91
C PHE A 288 0.09 12.05 -14.07
N TRP A 289 -0.20 10.84 -13.59
CA TRP A 289 -1.54 10.26 -13.71
C TRP A 289 -1.87 9.30 -12.57
N ASN A 290 -3.16 9.15 -12.33
CA ASN A 290 -3.68 8.21 -11.36
C ASN A 290 -3.61 6.76 -11.89
N SER A 291 -3.22 5.80 -11.05
CA SER A 291 -3.20 4.37 -11.41
C SER A 291 -4.56 3.83 -11.87
N ALA A 292 -5.66 4.39 -11.40
CA ALA A 292 -7.01 3.99 -11.79
C ALA A 292 -7.31 4.23 -13.28
N LEU A 293 -6.62 5.17 -13.95
CA LEU A 293 -6.88 5.45 -15.37
C LEU A 293 -6.70 4.21 -16.26
N ALA A 294 -5.73 3.34 -15.95
CA ALA A 294 -5.53 2.11 -16.71
C ALA A 294 -6.73 1.14 -16.60
N TYR A 295 -7.45 1.17 -15.47
CA TYR A 295 -8.68 0.42 -15.31
C TYR A 295 -9.82 1.03 -16.13
N TYR A 296 -10.00 2.35 -16.07
CA TYR A 296 -11.08 3.02 -16.79
C TYR A 296 -10.91 2.96 -18.31
N VAL A 297 -9.68 3.05 -18.82
CA VAL A 297 -9.40 2.80 -20.24
C VAL A 297 -9.78 1.37 -20.63
N ASN A 298 -9.37 0.37 -19.83
CA ASN A 298 -9.61 -1.04 -20.13
C ASN A 298 -11.08 -1.46 -20.03
N THR A 299 -11.84 -0.86 -19.12
CA THR A 299 -13.21 -1.28 -18.79
C THR A 299 -14.26 -0.41 -19.48
N TYR A 300 -13.95 0.87 -19.70
CA TYR A 300 -14.90 1.89 -20.17
C TYR A 300 -14.39 2.68 -21.38
N HIS A 301 -13.29 2.25 -22.02
CA HIS A 301 -12.70 2.95 -23.17
C HIS A 301 -12.52 4.45 -22.92
N LEU A 302 -12.09 4.80 -21.69
CA LEU A 302 -11.91 6.18 -21.26
C LEU A 302 -11.02 6.94 -22.25
N ALA A 303 -11.55 8.00 -22.83
CA ALA A 303 -10.82 8.91 -23.70
C ALA A 303 -9.85 9.76 -22.86
N LEU A 304 -8.58 9.72 -23.23
CA LEU A 304 -7.50 10.48 -22.60
C LEU A 304 -6.99 11.58 -23.54
N ASP A 305 -6.30 12.58 -22.98
CA ASP A 305 -5.75 13.71 -23.75
C ASP A 305 -4.83 13.23 -24.88
N ASP A 306 -5.14 13.62 -26.13
CA ASP A 306 -4.36 13.25 -27.32
C ASP A 306 -2.90 13.68 -27.25
N ARG A 307 -2.57 14.74 -26.49
CA ARG A 307 -1.19 15.18 -26.27
C ARG A 307 -0.41 14.16 -25.46
N PHE A 308 -1.04 13.53 -24.46
CA PHE A 308 -0.44 12.44 -23.70
C PHE A 308 -0.29 11.20 -24.58
N ILE A 309 -1.32 10.88 -25.37
CA ILE A 309 -1.29 9.71 -26.25
C ILE A 309 -0.17 9.84 -27.29
N THR A 310 -0.01 11.01 -27.89
CA THR A 310 1.09 11.31 -28.82
C THR A 310 2.43 11.16 -28.13
N HIS A 311 2.58 11.69 -26.90
CA HIS A 311 3.79 11.53 -26.11
C HIS A 311 4.13 10.05 -25.83
N ALA A 312 3.13 9.24 -25.45
CA ALA A 312 3.30 7.81 -25.21
C ALA A 312 3.65 7.03 -26.49
N ALA A 313 3.11 7.45 -27.64
CA ALA A 313 3.45 6.87 -28.93
C ALA A 313 4.90 7.21 -29.34
N ASP A 314 5.32 8.46 -29.16
CA ASP A 314 6.67 8.94 -29.47
C ASP A 314 7.75 8.30 -28.59
N SER A 315 7.40 7.88 -27.36
CA SER A 315 8.28 7.09 -26.49
C SER A 315 8.30 5.59 -26.83
N GLY A 316 7.63 5.18 -27.91
CA GLY A 316 7.53 3.77 -28.30
C GLY A 316 6.71 2.93 -27.33
N TRP A 317 5.72 3.54 -26.67
CA TRP A 317 4.85 2.90 -25.67
C TRP A 317 5.60 2.29 -24.49
N THR A 318 6.79 2.81 -24.18
CA THR A 318 7.58 2.36 -23.03
C THR A 318 7.96 3.58 -22.19
N PRO A 319 7.43 3.72 -20.96
CA PRO A 319 7.80 4.81 -20.08
C PRO A 319 9.29 4.77 -19.76
N ARG A 320 9.92 5.95 -19.68
CA ARG A 320 11.33 6.04 -19.28
C ARG A 320 11.47 5.56 -17.84
N HIS A 321 12.53 4.80 -17.57
CA HIS A 321 12.92 4.50 -16.20
C HIS A 321 13.48 5.75 -15.51
N ILE A 322 12.88 6.15 -14.39
CA ILE A 322 13.29 7.30 -13.58
C ILE A 322 14.15 6.81 -12.42
N GLY A 323 15.32 7.43 -12.23
CA GLY A 323 16.22 7.09 -11.13
C GLY A 323 15.77 7.71 -9.80
N THR A 324 16.22 7.14 -8.68
CA THR A 324 15.82 7.56 -7.32
C THR A 324 16.03 9.05 -7.05
N ALA A 325 17.14 9.64 -7.51
CA ALA A 325 17.42 11.06 -7.31
C ALA A 325 16.43 11.98 -8.05
N GLU A 326 15.94 11.53 -9.20
CA GLU A 326 14.96 12.26 -10.00
C GLU A 326 13.55 12.08 -9.45
N ILE A 327 13.21 10.89 -8.91
CA ILE A 327 11.97 10.66 -8.15
C ILE A 327 11.88 11.65 -6.98
N LEU A 328 12.96 11.80 -6.19
CA LEU A 328 13.00 12.74 -5.07
C LEU A 328 12.80 14.20 -5.52
N ALA A 329 13.44 14.61 -6.61
CA ALA A 329 13.28 15.95 -7.16
C ALA A 329 11.85 16.21 -7.68
N LEU A 330 11.21 15.20 -8.29
CA LEU A 330 9.81 15.30 -8.73
C LEU A 330 8.84 15.36 -7.55
N CYS A 331 9.10 14.64 -6.46
CA CYS A 331 8.32 14.74 -5.23
C CYS A 331 8.42 16.14 -4.60
N ASP A 332 9.62 16.70 -4.51
CA ASP A 332 9.83 18.07 -3.99
C ASP A 332 9.09 19.11 -4.86
N GLN A 333 9.13 18.96 -6.18
CA GLN A 333 8.40 19.84 -7.11
C GLN A 333 6.89 19.76 -6.95
N LEU A 334 6.34 18.55 -6.77
CA LEU A 334 4.90 18.37 -6.55
C LEU A 334 4.43 18.96 -5.22
N CYS A 335 5.27 18.90 -4.17
CA CYS A 335 4.98 19.53 -2.88
C CYS A 335 4.94 21.07 -2.96
N ASP A 336 5.73 21.67 -3.84
CA ASP A 336 5.88 23.13 -3.96
C ASP A 336 4.90 23.77 -4.97
N ALA A 337 4.45 23.03 -6.00
CA ALA A 337 3.74 23.59 -7.15
C ALA A 337 2.20 23.65 -7.01
N ASP A 338 1.59 22.77 -6.21
CA ASP A 338 0.14 22.68 -6.04
C ASP A 338 -0.15 21.90 -4.74
N PRO A 339 -1.06 22.32 -3.85
CA PRO A 339 -1.49 21.48 -2.74
C PRO A 339 -2.26 20.27 -3.30
N TRP A 340 -1.54 19.17 -3.51
CA TRP A 340 -1.97 17.82 -3.88
C TRP A 340 -3.45 17.63 -4.26
N PRO A 341 -3.78 17.23 -5.50
CA PRO A 341 -5.15 17.01 -5.95
C PRO A 341 -5.72 15.64 -5.53
N TRP A 342 -5.90 15.34 -4.23
CA TRP A 342 -6.64 14.14 -3.78
C TRP A 342 -7.72 14.45 -2.74
#